data_AF-A0A2U9IAV0-F1
#
_entry.id   AF-A0A2U9IAV0-F1
#
_cell.length_a   1.000
_cell.length_b   1.000
_cell.length_c   1.000
_cell.angle_alpha   90.00
_cell.angle_beta   90.00
_cell.angle_gamma   90.00
#
_symmetry.space_group_name_H-M   'P 1'
#
loop_
_entity.id
_entity.type
_entity.pdbx_description
1 polymer ?
#
loop_
_entity_poly.entity_id
_entity_poly.type
_entity_poly.pdbx_seq_one_letter_code
_entity_poly.pdbx_strand_id
1 'polypeptide(L)'
;TIAGAIEYNVQPNDQVSAGRSIQPRTLQDLLRYSIALNPDGTSASSSALPLDEERKEFLLRALESSIVNVTEELKNAIRVIIKSEASDDPEECEAAFDTLAEFVDGIDAANDFFKLGGFAVFKPCLSSKHDSIRWRAASIIADLTQNNPFCQQHILEAGFIPILLDLISNDPDEKNADKSLYALSCLMRDNPKSIEPFLENNGLAVLLKATQSPIERLQTKSCFLLSVLCKENRKIRDEMCSMGFIEMFSNLLACFESNKSVEQILAALR
;
A
#
# COMPACT_ATOMS: atom_id res chain seq x y z
N THR A 1 6.08 -62.89 24.46
CA THR A 1 5.71 -63.09 23.05
C THR A 1 5.53 -61.74 22.38
N ILE A 2 6.57 -61.35 21.61
CA ILE A 2 6.64 -60.53 20.39
C ILE A 2 5.64 -59.37 20.18
N ALA A 3 6.24 -58.20 19.86
CA ALA A 3 5.91 -57.23 18.78
C ALA A 3 5.81 -55.79 19.31
N GLY A 4 6.49 -54.77 18.79
CA GLY A 4 7.44 -54.65 17.68
C GLY A 4 7.93 -53.19 17.66
N ALA A 5 9.23 -52.97 17.52
CA ALA A 5 9.84 -51.64 17.39
C ALA A 5 10.34 -51.49 15.96
N ILE A 6 9.82 -50.46 15.28
CA ILE A 6 10.17 -50.07 13.92
C ILE A 6 11.51 -49.33 13.97
N GLU A 7 12.46 -49.81 13.16
CA GLU A 7 13.77 -49.22 12.94
C GLU A 7 13.65 -47.84 12.29
N TYR A 8 14.34 -46.84 12.85
CA TYR A 8 14.74 -45.64 12.12
C TYR A 8 16.25 -45.69 11.89
N ASN A 9 16.58 -45.98 10.64
CA ASN A 9 17.92 -46.02 10.08
C ASN A 9 18.39 -44.57 9.84
N VAL A 10 19.40 -44.10 10.60
CA VAL A 10 20.14 -42.87 10.28
C VAL A 10 21.60 -43.26 10.16
N GLN A 11 22.10 -43.26 8.92
CA GLN A 11 23.51 -43.49 8.65
C GLN A 11 24.36 -42.30 9.14
N PRO A 12 25.58 -42.56 9.67
CA PRO A 12 26.49 -41.54 10.12
C PRO A 12 27.50 -41.19 9.02
N ASN A 13 27.26 -40.11 8.28
CA ASN A 13 28.32 -39.25 7.74
C ASN A 13 27.68 -38.14 6.92
N ASP A 14 27.81 -36.90 7.37
CA ASP A 14 28.45 -35.90 6.52
C ASP A 14 28.98 -34.77 7.40
N GLN A 15 30.30 -34.59 7.29
CA GLN A 15 31.06 -33.53 7.91
C GLN A 15 30.46 -32.19 7.49
N VAL A 16 29.90 -31.43 8.45
CA VAL A 16 29.41 -30.09 8.16
C VAL A 16 30.62 -29.16 8.08
N SER A 17 30.99 -28.90 6.83
CA SER A 17 31.89 -27.86 6.35
C SER A 17 31.73 -26.53 7.09
N ALA A 18 32.84 -26.05 7.63
CA ALA A 18 33.03 -24.68 8.08
C ALA A 18 32.71 -23.68 6.96
N GLY A 19 31.91 -22.65 7.27
CA GLY A 19 31.81 -21.44 6.44
C GLY A 19 30.51 -21.22 5.66
N ARG A 20 29.34 -21.29 6.29
CA ARG A 20 28.13 -20.62 5.76
C ARG A 20 27.58 -19.61 6.75
N SER A 21 27.59 -18.34 6.34
CA SER A 21 26.94 -17.22 7.02
C SER A 21 25.43 -17.46 7.06
N ILE A 22 24.94 -17.97 8.18
CA ILE A 22 23.51 -18.06 8.47
C ILE A 22 23.04 -16.63 8.73
N GLN A 23 22.50 -15.95 7.71
CA GLN A 23 21.83 -14.67 7.93
C GLN A 23 20.47 -14.94 8.60
N PRO A 24 20.25 -14.50 9.85
CA PRO A 24 19.00 -14.80 10.56
C PRO A 24 17.84 -14.01 9.93
N ARG A 25 16.78 -14.72 9.53
CA ARG A 25 15.55 -14.11 8.98
C ARG A 25 14.39 -14.10 9.97
N THR A 26 14.51 -14.82 11.08
CA THR A 26 13.54 -14.84 12.17
C THR A 26 14.24 -14.66 13.53
N LEU A 27 13.48 -14.27 14.55
CA LEU A 27 14.00 -14.05 15.91
C LEU A 27 14.58 -15.33 16.53
N GLN A 28 14.02 -16.48 16.15
CA GLN A 28 14.53 -17.80 16.53
C GLN A 28 15.84 -18.13 15.83
N ASP A 29 15.99 -17.75 14.55
CA ASP A 29 17.25 -17.90 13.83
C ASP A 29 18.33 -16.98 14.39
N LEU A 30 17.96 -15.77 14.82
CA LEU A 30 18.87 -14.81 15.44
C LEU A 30 19.38 -15.32 16.78
N LEU A 31 18.49 -15.95 17.57
CA LEU A 31 18.85 -16.64 18.81
C LEU A 31 19.80 -17.82 18.51
N ARG A 32 19.46 -18.69 17.56
CA ARG A 32 20.30 -19.83 17.16
C ARG A 32 21.66 -19.39 16.64
N TYR A 33 21.69 -18.31 15.86
CA TYR A 33 22.92 -17.71 15.34
C TYR A 33 23.79 -17.13 16.47
N SER A 34 23.17 -16.45 17.44
CA SER A 34 23.88 -15.90 18.60
C SER A 34 24.51 -17.00 19.48
N ILE A 35 23.84 -18.16 19.58
CA ILE A 35 24.35 -19.35 20.29
C ILE A 35 25.46 -20.01 19.47
N ALA A 36 25.30 -20.12 18.14
CA ALA A 36 26.30 -20.72 17.26
C ALA A 36 27.60 -19.91 17.16
N LEU A 37 27.55 -18.59 17.39
CA LEU A 37 28.73 -17.72 17.47
C LEU A 37 29.48 -17.88 18.80
N ASN A 38 28.85 -18.41 19.84
CA ASN A 38 29.46 -18.69 21.14
C ASN A 38 29.21 -20.15 21.58
N PRO A 39 29.76 -21.14 20.85
CA PRO A 39 29.53 -22.56 21.13
C PRO A 39 30.19 -23.00 22.46
N ASP A 40 31.31 -22.38 22.82
CA ASP A 40 31.94 -22.48 24.13
C ASP A 40 31.70 -21.15 24.84
N GLY A 41 30.82 -21.12 25.84
CA GLY A 41 30.36 -19.91 26.53
C GLY A 41 31.41 -19.16 27.36
N THR A 42 32.63 -19.00 26.86
CA THR A 42 33.76 -18.37 27.56
C THR A 42 34.63 -17.61 26.57
N SER A 43 34.34 -16.33 26.33
CA SER A 43 35.32 -15.22 26.13
C SER A 43 34.67 -14.01 25.45
N ALA A 44 33.63 -13.46 26.08
CA ALA A 44 33.43 -12.03 26.14
C ALA A 44 32.91 -11.76 27.55
N SER A 45 33.59 -10.88 28.28
CA SER A 45 33.21 -10.42 29.60
C SER A 45 31.92 -9.58 29.52
N SER A 46 30.81 -10.26 29.32
CA SER A 46 29.46 -9.80 29.65
C SER A 46 28.82 -10.97 30.35
N SER A 47 28.81 -10.93 31.68
CA SER A 47 28.17 -11.91 32.54
C SER A 47 26.73 -12.14 32.06
N ALA A 48 26.50 -13.25 31.35
CA ALA A 48 25.17 -13.80 31.14
C ALA A 48 24.71 -14.40 32.48
N LEU A 49 24.42 -13.51 33.43
CA LEU A 49 23.70 -13.86 34.64
C LEU A 49 22.32 -14.37 34.19
N PRO A 50 21.75 -15.40 34.86
CA PRO A 50 20.33 -15.70 34.68
C PRO A 50 19.56 -14.39 34.88
N LEU A 51 18.66 -14.07 33.95
CA LEU A 51 17.81 -12.88 34.07
C LEU A 51 17.05 -12.98 35.39
N ASP A 52 17.41 -12.14 36.37
CA ASP A 52 16.62 -11.97 37.57
C ASP A 52 15.18 -11.65 37.17
N GLU A 53 14.20 -12.21 37.88
CA GLU A 53 12.78 -12.01 37.56
C GLU A 53 12.40 -10.52 37.54
N GLU A 54 13.05 -9.68 38.35
CA GLU A 54 12.88 -8.23 38.30
C GLU A 54 13.35 -7.60 36.98
N ARG A 55 14.46 -8.09 36.39
CA ARG A 55 14.96 -7.60 35.09
C ARG A 55 14.12 -8.12 33.94
N LYS A 56 13.61 -9.34 34.06
CA LYS A 56 12.67 -9.94 33.11
C LYS A 56 11.34 -9.20 33.12
N GLU A 57 10.79 -8.88 34.30
CA GLU A 57 9.60 -8.05 34.42
C GLU A 57 9.85 -6.62 33.92
N PHE A 58 11.00 -6.02 34.23
CA PHE A 58 11.36 -4.70 33.70
C PHE A 58 11.42 -4.72 32.18
N LEU A 59 12.05 -5.73 31.57
CA LEU A 59 12.11 -5.89 30.12
C LEU A 59 10.74 -6.16 29.52
N LEU A 60 9.91 -7.02 30.12
CA LEU A 60 8.55 -7.28 29.66
C LEU A 60 7.70 -6.01 29.72
N ARG A 61 7.76 -5.25 30.82
CA ARG A 61 7.05 -3.97 30.93
C ARG A 61 7.57 -2.93 29.93
N ALA A 62 8.89 -2.87 29.72
CA ALA A 62 9.48 -1.98 28.73
C ALA A 62 9.05 -2.38 27.30
N LEU A 63 9.04 -3.68 26.99
CA LEU A 63 8.58 -4.20 25.70
C LEU A 63 7.08 -3.94 25.52
N GLU A 64 6.25 -4.24 26.51
CA GLU A 64 4.80 -4.00 26.49
C GLU A 64 4.48 -2.51 26.37
N SER A 65 5.22 -1.63 27.05
CA SER A 65 5.07 -0.18 26.89
C SER A 65 5.56 0.33 25.53
N SER A 66 6.43 -0.43 24.87
CA SER A 66 6.98 -0.10 23.56
C SER A 66 6.19 -0.72 22.41
N ILE A 67 5.33 -1.71 22.66
CA ILE A 67 4.42 -2.28 21.67
C ILE A 67 3.19 -1.38 21.65
N VAL A 68 3.20 -0.38 20.77
CA VAL A 68 2.00 0.38 20.44
C VAL A 68 0.95 -0.60 19.94
N ASN A 69 -0.22 -0.64 20.57
CA ASN A 69 -1.33 -1.46 20.11
C ASN A 69 -1.97 -0.80 18.89
N VAL A 70 -1.40 -1.07 17.72
CA VAL A 70 -1.81 -0.53 16.43
C VAL A 70 -3.32 -0.71 16.21
N THR A 71 -3.89 -1.85 16.58
CA THR A 71 -5.32 -2.11 16.41
C THR A 71 -6.20 -1.15 17.22
N GLU A 72 -5.82 -0.80 18.46
CA GLU A 72 -6.58 0.15 19.27
C GLU A 72 -6.42 1.59 18.76
N GLU A 73 -5.23 1.98 18.30
CA GLU A 73 -5.02 3.28 17.68
C GLU A 73 -5.82 3.45 16.39
N LEU A 74 -5.85 2.42 15.53
CA LEU A 74 -6.69 2.39 14.33
C LEU A 74 -8.18 2.54 14.69
N LYS A 75 -8.67 1.82 15.71
CA LYS A 75 -10.06 1.97 16.18
C LYS A 75 -10.34 3.37 16.69
N ASN A 76 -9.41 3.95 17.44
CA ASN A 76 -9.57 5.29 17.99
C ASN A 76 -9.65 6.32 16.86
N ALA A 77 -8.73 6.27 15.89
CA ALA A 77 -8.73 7.17 14.75
C ALA A 77 -10.01 7.04 13.89
N ILE A 78 -10.49 5.81 13.63
CA ILE A 78 -11.78 5.59 12.95
C ILE A 78 -12.93 6.26 13.71
N ARG A 79 -12.98 6.12 15.04
CA ARG A 79 -14.04 6.74 15.86
C ARG A 79 -13.96 8.27 15.82
N VAL A 80 -12.76 8.83 15.89
CA VAL A 80 -12.56 10.28 15.81
C VAL A 80 -13.06 10.81 14.47
N ILE A 81 -12.69 10.15 13.35
CA ILE A 81 -13.13 10.56 12.00
C ILE A 81 -14.65 10.54 11.87
N ILE A 82 -15.32 9.48 12.34
CA ILE A 82 -16.78 9.37 12.28
C ILE A 82 -17.44 10.48 13.12
N LYS A 83 -16.88 10.80 14.30
CA LYS A 83 -17.43 11.83 15.19
C LYS A 83 -17.18 13.24 14.65
N SER A 84 -15.99 13.50 14.11
CA SER A 84 -15.59 14.80 13.58
C SER A 84 -16.38 15.14 12.32
N GLU A 85 -16.68 14.15 11.48
CA GLU A 85 -17.54 14.34 10.30
C GLU A 85 -18.94 14.82 10.70
N ALA A 86 -19.49 14.30 11.80
CA ALA A 86 -20.78 14.74 12.33
C ALA A 86 -20.74 16.13 13.00
N SER A 87 -19.57 16.54 13.51
CA SER A 87 -19.38 17.79 14.25
C SER A 87 -18.80 18.92 13.39
N ASP A 88 -18.45 18.63 12.14
CA ASP A 88 -17.91 19.58 11.15
C ASP A 88 -16.62 20.31 11.60
N ASP A 89 -15.82 19.62 12.41
CA ASP A 89 -14.51 20.09 12.86
C ASP A 89 -13.40 19.45 12.00
N PRO A 90 -12.74 20.22 11.11
CA PRO A 90 -11.70 19.67 10.25
C PRO A 90 -10.42 19.34 11.01
N GLU A 91 -10.07 20.05 12.08
CA GLU A 91 -8.76 19.89 12.73
C GLU A 91 -8.61 18.52 13.40
N GLU A 92 -9.63 18.08 14.14
CA GLU A 92 -9.65 16.74 14.75
C GLU A 92 -9.65 15.64 13.69
N CYS A 93 -10.37 15.85 12.58
CA CYS A 93 -10.44 14.90 11.49
C CYS A 93 -9.08 14.75 10.79
N GLU A 94 -8.41 15.87 10.53
CA GLU A 94 -7.09 15.91 9.91
C GLU A 94 -6.05 15.21 10.78
N ALA A 95 -6.01 15.50 12.08
CA ALA A 95 -5.10 14.83 13.00
C ALA A 95 -5.33 13.32 13.06
N ALA A 96 -6.59 12.87 13.01
CA ALA A 96 -6.92 11.45 12.98
C ALA A 96 -6.48 10.78 11.68
N PHE A 97 -6.61 11.44 10.53
CA PHE A 97 -6.10 10.95 9.26
C PHE A 97 -4.57 10.89 9.22
N ASP A 98 -3.89 11.89 9.77
CA ASP A 98 -2.42 11.92 9.85
C ASP A 98 -1.93 10.78 10.76
N THR A 99 -2.63 10.52 11.86
CA THR A 99 -2.37 9.36 12.73
C THR A 99 -2.60 8.03 12.00
N LEU A 100 -3.68 7.90 11.22
CA LEU A 100 -3.91 6.69 10.41
C LEU A 100 -2.77 6.43 9.43
N ALA A 101 -2.26 7.47 8.77
CA ALA A 101 -1.18 7.33 7.79
C ALA A 101 0.06 6.66 8.40
N GLU A 102 0.40 6.98 9.65
CA GLU A 102 1.56 6.40 10.34
C GLU A 102 1.43 4.88 10.60
N PHE A 103 0.19 4.36 10.63
CA PHE A 103 -0.07 2.96 10.95
C PHE A 103 -0.39 2.11 9.73
N VAL A 104 -1.03 2.66 8.69
CA VAL A 104 -1.52 1.90 7.52
C VAL A 104 -0.45 1.56 6.49
N ASP A 105 0.79 2.00 6.67
CA ASP A 105 1.94 1.64 5.83
C ASP A 105 2.22 0.12 5.81
N GLY A 106 1.87 -0.58 6.88
CA GLY A 106 2.01 -2.03 6.98
C GLY A 106 0.81 -2.78 6.41
N ILE A 107 1.05 -3.80 5.58
CA ILE A 107 -0.02 -4.64 4.99
C ILE A 107 -0.94 -5.24 6.06
N ASP A 108 -0.39 -5.68 7.20
CA ASP A 108 -1.19 -6.25 8.29
C ASP A 108 -2.12 -5.22 8.92
N ALA A 109 -1.60 -4.02 9.22
CA ALA A 109 -2.37 -2.92 9.78
C ALA A 109 -3.43 -2.40 8.80
N ALA A 110 -3.11 -2.34 7.50
CA ALA A 110 -4.07 -2.01 6.45
C ALA A 110 -5.24 -3.01 6.39
N ASN A 111 -4.94 -4.30 6.51
CA ASN A 111 -5.97 -5.35 6.52
C ASN A 111 -6.81 -5.31 7.80
N ASP A 112 -6.19 -5.02 8.94
CA ASP A 112 -6.91 -4.85 10.21
C ASP A 112 -7.80 -3.61 10.17
N PHE A 113 -7.36 -2.49 9.57
CA PHE A 113 -8.18 -1.31 9.36
C PHE A 113 -9.48 -1.64 8.61
N PHE A 114 -9.42 -2.48 7.58
CA PHE A 114 -10.62 -2.99 6.92
C PHE A 114 -11.51 -3.81 7.86
N LYS A 115 -10.95 -4.77 8.60
CA LYS A 115 -11.71 -5.63 9.54
C LYS A 115 -12.40 -4.84 10.65
N LEU A 116 -11.83 -3.69 11.03
CA LEU A 116 -12.40 -2.75 11.99
C LEU A 116 -13.55 -1.90 11.42
N GLY A 117 -13.87 -2.05 10.12
CA GLY A 117 -14.91 -1.27 9.45
C GLY A 117 -14.45 0.10 8.96
N GLY A 118 -13.13 0.36 8.92
CA GLY A 118 -12.58 1.66 8.60
C GLY A 118 -12.96 2.19 7.21
N PHE A 119 -13.24 1.32 6.24
CA PHE A 119 -13.58 1.75 4.87
C PHE A 119 -14.89 2.54 4.78
N ALA A 120 -15.78 2.40 5.76
CA ALA A 120 -17.03 3.14 5.80
C ALA A 120 -16.82 4.66 5.90
N VAL A 121 -15.69 5.11 6.45
CA VAL A 121 -15.39 6.55 6.62
C VAL A 121 -15.02 7.23 5.32
N PHE A 122 -14.53 6.50 4.30
CA PHE A 122 -13.99 7.15 3.11
C PHE A 122 -15.06 7.82 2.25
N LYS A 123 -16.25 7.22 2.08
CA LYS A 123 -17.30 7.82 1.25
C LYS A 123 -17.71 9.22 1.74
N PRO A 124 -18.08 9.41 3.03
CA PRO A 124 -18.39 10.76 3.53
C PRO A 124 -17.17 11.69 3.47
N CYS A 125 -15.97 11.20 3.81
CA CYS A 125 -14.76 12.04 3.79
C CYS A 125 -14.37 12.52 2.39
N LEU A 126 -14.51 11.68 1.35
CA LEU A 126 -14.25 12.05 -0.04
C LEU A 126 -15.27 13.05 -0.60
N SER A 127 -16.47 13.11 -0.02
CA SER A 127 -17.50 14.10 -0.36
C SER A 127 -17.56 15.28 0.62
N SER A 128 -16.57 15.40 1.51
CA SER A 128 -16.51 16.51 2.46
C SER A 128 -16.32 17.85 1.76
N LYS A 129 -16.88 18.91 2.34
CA LYS A 129 -16.64 20.28 1.86
C LYS A 129 -15.19 20.74 2.04
N HIS A 130 -14.48 20.16 3.00
CA HIS A 130 -13.09 20.48 3.30
C HIS A 130 -12.16 19.70 2.38
N ASP A 131 -11.43 20.41 1.53
CA ASP A 131 -10.41 19.86 0.64
C ASP A 131 -9.33 19.10 1.42
N SER A 132 -8.97 19.60 2.61
CA SER A 132 -7.98 18.99 3.50
C SER A 132 -8.30 17.55 3.90
N ILE A 133 -9.59 17.23 4.01
CA ILE A 133 -10.11 15.90 4.35
C ILE A 133 -10.16 15.02 3.10
N ARG A 134 -10.60 15.57 1.96
CA ARG A 134 -10.72 14.82 0.70
C ARG A 134 -9.39 14.23 0.25
N TRP A 135 -8.31 15.03 0.23
CA TRP A 135 -7.00 14.53 -0.26
C TRP A 135 -6.38 13.55 0.73
N ARG A 136 -6.63 13.70 2.04
CA ARG A 136 -6.17 12.76 3.08
C ARG A 136 -6.86 11.42 2.95
N ALA A 137 -8.18 11.42 2.78
CA ALA A 137 -8.95 10.21 2.52
C ALA A 137 -8.43 9.48 1.26
N ALA A 138 -8.20 10.22 0.16
CA ALA A 138 -7.61 9.66 -1.05
C ALA A 138 -6.19 9.12 -0.80
N SER A 139 -5.35 9.82 -0.02
CA SER A 139 -4.00 9.35 0.32
C SER A 139 -4.04 8.03 1.09
N ILE A 140 -4.87 7.93 2.13
CA ILE A 140 -5.00 6.68 2.90
C ILE A 140 -5.51 5.53 2.01
N ILE A 141 -6.44 5.78 1.09
CA ILE A 141 -6.86 4.73 0.14
C ILE A 141 -5.68 4.26 -0.71
N ALA A 142 -4.80 5.18 -1.14
CA ALA A 142 -3.60 4.82 -1.88
C ALA A 142 -2.68 3.93 -1.03
N ASP A 143 -2.43 4.30 0.21
CA ASP A 143 -1.53 3.59 1.12
C ASP A 143 -2.08 2.20 1.46
N LEU A 144 -3.39 2.10 1.72
CA LEU A 144 -4.08 0.83 1.96
C LEU A 144 -4.04 -0.13 0.76
N THR A 145 -4.09 0.40 -0.46
CA THR A 145 -4.15 -0.40 -1.70
C THR A 145 -2.78 -0.65 -2.33
N GLN A 146 -1.75 0.09 -1.91
CA GLN A 146 -0.41 -0.04 -2.46
C GLN A 146 0.16 -1.44 -2.16
N ASN A 147 0.36 -2.23 -3.21
CA ASN A 147 0.87 -3.61 -3.14
C ASN A 147 0.05 -4.52 -2.19
N ASN A 148 -1.24 -4.24 -2.00
CA ASN A 148 -2.12 -5.00 -1.12
C ASN A 148 -3.38 -5.48 -1.86
N PRO A 149 -3.36 -6.70 -2.45
CA PRO A 149 -4.48 -7.26 -3.19
C PRO A 149 -5.78 -7.39 -2.38
N PHE A 150 -5.68 -7.62 -1.07
CA PHE A 150 -6.84 -7.75 -0.19
C PHE A 150 -7.61 -6.43 -0.10
N CYS A 151 -6.92 -5.34 0.26
CA CYS A 151 -7.53 -4.02 0.31
C CYS A 151 -7.94 -3.52 -1.09
N GLN A 152 -7.14 -3.77 -2.13
CA GLN A 152 -7.51 -3.45 -3.51
C GLN A 152 -8.86 -4.05 -3.90
N GLN A 153 -9.08 -5.34 -3.61
CA GLN A 153 -10.34 -6.00 -3.93
C GLN A 153 -11.53 -5.38 -3.17
N HIS A 154 -11.38 -5.13 -1.86
CA HIS A 154 -12.48 -4.57 -1.08
C HIS A 154 -12.79 -3.09 -1.40
N ILE A 155 -11.78 -2.28 -1.73
CA ILE A 155 -11.99 -0.92 -2.23
C ILE A 155 -12.69 -0.96 -3.59
N LEU A 156 -12.32 -1.90 -4.46
CA LEU A 156 -12.96 -2.07 -5.75
C LEU A 156 -14.45 -2.45 -5.60
N GLU A 157 -14.74 -3.45 -4.77
CA GLU A 157 -16.11 -3.91 -4.48
C GLU A 157 -16.98 -2.83 -3.83
N ALA A 158 -16.38 -1.94 -3.04
CA ALA A 158 -17.08 -0.81 -2.41
C ALA A 158 -17.42 0.33 -3.39
N GLY A 159 -16.93 0.28 -4.63
CA GLY A 159 -17.28 1.22 -5.69
C GLY A 159 -16.58 2.58 -5.59
N PHE A 160 -15.31 2.62 -5.16
CA PHE A 160 -14.56 3.88 -5.02
C PHE A 160 -14.02 4.45 -6.33
N ILE A 161 -13.90 3.65 -7.39
CA ILE A 161 -13.40 4.12 -8.71
C ILE A 161 -14.14 5.35 -9.24
N PRO A 162 -15.49 5.36 -9.36
CA PRO A 162 -16.21 6.54 -9.87
C PRO A 162 -15.97 7.79 -9.02
N ILE A 163 -15.84 7.63 -7.69
CA ILE A 163 -15.60 8.74 -6.76
C ILE A 163 -14.21 9.33 -7.00
N LEU A 164 -13.19 8.48 -7.12
CA LEU A 164 -11.82 8.92 -7.41
C LEU A 164 -11.71 9.60 -8.78
N LEU A 165 -12.40 9.07 -9.80
CA LEU A 165 -12.42 9.67 -11.14
C LEU A 165 -13.10 11.05 -11.15
N ASP A 166 -14.18 11.22 -10.39
CA ASP A 166 -14.86 12.51 -10.25
C ASP A 166 -13.93 13.56 -9.60
N LEU A 167 -13.25 13.18 -8.51
CA LEU A 167 -12.27 14.05 -7.85
C LEU A 167 -11.11 14.45 -8.78
N ILE A 168 -10.63 13.55 -9.63
CA ILE A 168 -9.57 13.87 -10.61
C ILE A 168 -10.05 14.88 -11.65
N SER A 169 -11.32 14.81 -12.08
CA SER A 169 -11.83 15.64 -13.17
C SER A 169 -12.37 16.99 -12.72
N ASN A 170 -13.00 17.03 -11.53
CA ASN A 170 -13.93 18.10 -11.15
C ASN A 170 -13.57 18.80 -9.84
N ASP A 171 -12.62 18.28 -9.04
CA ASP A 171 -12.23 18.95 -7.79
C ASP A 171 -11.47 20.26 -8.10
N PRO A 172 -11.81 21.38 -7.43
CA PRO A 172 -11.11 22.64 -7.62
C PRO A 172 -9.68 22.65 -7.08
N ASP A 173 -9.36 21.76 -6.14
CA ASP A 173 -8.03 21.71 -5.52
C ASP A 173 -7.14 20.66 -6.21
N GLU A 174 -5.96 21.11 -6.61
CA GLU A 174 -5.00 20.30 -7.38
C GLU A 174 -4.45 19.13 -6.57
N LYS A 175 -4.37 19.27 -5.24
CA LYS A 175 -3.85 18.23 -4.34
C LYS A 175 -4.84 17.09 -4.24
N ASN A 176 -6.15 17.38 -4.23
CA ASN A 176 -7.20 16.36 -4.33
C ASN A 176 -7.07 15.54 -5.60
N ALA A 177 -6.89 16.19 -6.75
CA ALA A 177 -6.71 15.50 -8.03
C ALA A 177 -5.44 14.64 -8.05
N ASP A 178 -4.30 15.17 -7.57
CA ASP A 178 -3.03 14.43 -7.50
C ASP A 178 -3.11 13.19 -6.60
N LYS A 179 -3.72 13.33 -5.42
CA LYS A 179 -3.88 12.22 -4.46
C LYS A 179 -4.90 11.19 -4.92
N SER A 180 -5.99 11.63 -5.54
CA SER A 180 -6.98 10.71 -6.12
C SER A 180 -6.41 9.93 -7.30
N LEU A 181 -5.59 10.57 -8.14
CA LEU A 181 -4.87 9.89 -9.22
C LEU A 181 -3.86 8.87 -8.67
N TYR A 182 -3.14 9.22 -7.59
CA TYR A 182 -2.24 8.29 -6.93
C TYR A 182 -2.99 7.07 -6.37
N ALA A 183 -4.11 7.28 -5.68
CA ALA A 183 -4.97 6.21 -5.18
C ALA A 183 -5.49 5.30 -6.29
N LEU A 184 -5.96 5.90 -7.39
CA LEU A 184 -6.41 5.15 -8.57
C LEU A 184 -5.28 4.30 -9.17
N SER A 185 -4.07 4.86 -9.28
CA SER A 185 -2.89 4.13 -9.74
C SER A 185 -2.55 2.94 -8.83
N CYS A 186 -2.60 3.11 -7.50
CA CYS A 186 -2.34 2.01 -6.55
C CYS A 186 -3.43 0.93 -6.60
N LEU A 187 -4.69 1.32 -6.81
CA LEU A 187 -5.82 0.40 -6.90
C LEU A 187 -5.78 -0.47 -8.16
N MET A 188 -5.30 0.10 -9.28
CA MET A 188 -5.31 -0.57 -10.58
C MET A 188 -4.08 -1.43 -10.85
N ARG A 189 -2.94 -1.08 -10.26
CA ARG A 189 -1.67 -1.80 -10.46
C ARG A 189 -1.79 -3.24 -9.99
N ASP A 190 -1.36 -4.17 -10.85
CA ASP A 190 -1.40 -5.62 -10.61
C ASP A 190 -2.80 -6.16 -10.27
N ASN A 191 -3.87 -5.40 -10.60
CA ASN A 191 -5.25 -5.74 -10.29
C ASN A 191 -6.14 -5.73 -11.56
N PRO A 192 -6.21 -6.84 -12.32
CA PRO A 192 -6.95 -6.89 -13.56
C PRO A 192 -8.46 -6.69 -13.40
N LYS A 193 -9.02 -6.96 -12.20
CA LYS A 193 -10.46 -6.75 -11.92
C LYS A 193 -10.84 -5.28 -11.90
N SER A 194 -9.89 -4.38 -11.63
CA SER A 194 -10.13 -2.94 -11.60
C SER A 194 -10.43 -2.33 -12.98
N ILE A 195 -10.03 -3.03 -14.04
CA ILE A 195 -10.03 -2.51 -15.41
C ILE A 195 -11.45 -2.37 -15.94
N GLU A 196 -12.33 -3.34 -15.68
CA GLU A 196 -13.71 -3.31 -16.17
C GLU A 196 -14.49 -2.13 -15.54
N PRO A 197 -14.54 -1.97 -14.20
CA PRO A 197 -15.19 -0.81 -13.59
C PRO A 197 -14.54 0.53 -13.98
N PHE A 198 -13.22 0.55 -14.21
CA PHE A 198 -12.54 1.75 -14.70
C PHE A 198 -13.01 2.17 -16.10
N LEU A 199 -13.15 1.22 -17.03
CA LEU A 199 -13.64 1.49 -18.37
C LEU A 199 -15.13 1.87 -18.37
N GLU A 200 -15.95 1.17 -17.59
CA GLU A 200 -17.39 1.47 -17.45
C GLU A 200 -17.66 2.89 -16.95
N ASN A 201 -16.77 3.44 -16.13
CA ASN A 201 -16.85 4.80 -15.60
C ASN A 201 -16.11 5.85 -16.45
N ASN A 202 -15.85 5.56 -17.73
CA ASN A 202 -15.13 6.45 -18.66
C ASN A 202 -13.74 6.89 -18.15
N GLY A 203 -13.05 6.04 -17.39
CA GLY A 203 -11.79 6.38 -16.75
C GLY A 203 -10.70 6.82 -17.73
N LEU A 204 -10.69 6.27 -18.95
CA LEU A 204 -9.75 6.69 -20.00
C LEU A 204 -9.94 8.15 -20.42
N ALA A 205 -11.18 8.62 -20.54
CA ALA A 205 -11.47 10.00 -20.90
C ALA A 205 -11.04 10.97 -19.78
N VAL A 206 -11.23 10.56 -18.52
CA VAL A 206 -10.78 11.34 -17.35
C VAL A 206 -9.25 11.44 -17.32
N LEU A 207 -8.54 10.32 -17.49
CA LEU A 207 -7.08 10.34 -17.54
C LEU A 207 -6.55 11.15 -18.72
N LEU A 208 -7.20 11.07 -19.89
CA LEU A 208 -6.86 11.89 -21.05
C LEU A 208 -7.04 13.39 -20.78
N LYS A 209 -8.15 13.79 -20.15
CA LYS A 209 -8.34 15.18 -19.73
C LYS A 209 -7.24 15.61 -18.75
N ALA A 210 -6.85 14.73 -17.82
CA ALA A 210 -5.78 14.98 -16.87
C ALA A 210 -4.38 15.09 -17.52
N THR A 211 -4.12 14.42 -18.65
CA THR A 211 -2.87 14.63 -19.42
C THR A 211 -2.81 15.99 -20.13
N GLN A 212 -3.96 16.64 -20.35
CA GLN A 212 -4.06 17.98 -20.95
C GLN A 212 -4.15 19.08 -19.90
N SER A 213 -4.10 18.73 -18.61
CA SER A 213 -4.11 19.70 -17.52
C SER A 213 -2.87 20.61 -17.57
N PRO A 214 -2.99 21.90 -17.21
CA PRO A 214 -1.84 22.80 -17.07
C PRO A 214 -0.89 22.36 -15.93
N ILE A 215 -1.31 21.43 -15.07
CA ILE A 215 -0.55 20.95 -13.92
C ILE A 215 0.40 19.84 -14.36
N GLU A 216 1.70 20.15 -14.43
CA GLU A 216 2.76 19.24 -14.89
C GLU A 216 2.79 17.91 -14.11
N ARG A 217 2.57 17.95 -12.80
CA ARG A 217 2.55 16.74 -11.95
C ARG A 217 1.40 15.81 -12.32
N LEU A 218 0.20 16.36 -12.49
CA LEU A 218 -1.00 15.61 -12.86
C LEU A 218 -0.85 15.02 -14.27
N GLN A 219 -0.33 15.82 -15.21
CA GLN A 219 -0.03 15.39 -16.56
C GLN A 219 0.96 14.21 -16.56
N THR A 220 2.10 14.35 -15.89
CA THR A 220 3.16 13.33 -15.87
C THR A 220 2.67 12.01 -15.27
N LYS A 221 1.95 12.07 -14.14
CA LYS A 221 1.39 10.89 -13.48
C LYS A 221 0.30 10.22 -14.32
N SER A 222 -0.55 11.00 -14.98
CA SER A 222 -1.62 10.48 -15.84
C SER A 222 -1.03 9.78 -17.07
N CYS A 223 -0.05 10.41 -17.74
CA CYS A 223 0.68 9.78 -18.84
C CYS A 223 1.40 8.51 -18.39
N PHE A 224 2.02 8.52 -17.21
CA PHE A 224 2.68 7.32 -16.68
C PHE A 224 1.68 6.19 -16.44
N LEU A 225 0.57 6.47 -15.76
CA LEU A 225 -0.49 5.48 -15.49
C LEU A 225 -1.05 4.90 -16.80
N LEU A 226 -1.39 5.75 -17.77
CA LEU A 226 -1.84 5.29 -19.10
C LEU A 226 -0.80 4.41 -19.78
N SER A 227 0.49 4.74 -19.70
CA SER A 227 1.56 3.94 -20.31
C SER A 227 1.69 2.54 -19.67
N VAL A 228 1.49 2.44 -18.35
CA VAL A 228 1.46 1.17 -17.62
C VAL A 228 0.24 0.34 -18.04
N LEU A 229 -0.94 0.96 -18.03
CA LEU A 229 -2.20 0.30 -18.41
C LEU A 229 -2.19 -0.23 -19.85
N CYS A 230 -1.61 0.52 -20.79
CA CYS A 230 -1.45 0.09 -22.19
C CYS A 230 -0.57 -1.16 -22.33
N LYS A 231 0.49 -1.26 -21.52
CA LYS A 231 1.41 -2.41 -21.57
C LYS A 231 0.78 -3.66 -20.98
N GLU A 232 0.00 -3.50 -19.92
CA GLU A 232 -0.57 -4.61 -19.16
C GLU A 232 -1.86 -5.15 -19.77
N ASN A 233 -2.66 -4.31 -20.44
CA ASN A 233 -4.00 -4.73 -20.88
C ASN A 233 -4.32 -4.39 -22.34
N ARG A 234 -4.60 -5.44 -23.14
CA ARG A 234 -4.98 -5.30 -24.55
C ARG A 234 -6.32 -4.57 -24.73
N LYS A 235 -7.30 -4.81 -23.85
CA LYS A 235 -8.61 -4.15 -23.93
C LYS A 235 -8.47 -2.63 -23.87
N ILE A 236 -7.61 -2.13 -22.97
CA ILE A 236 -7.33 -0.70 -22.82
C ILE A 236 -6.71 -0.13 -24.09
N ARG A 237 -5.74 -0.84 -24.68
CA ARG A 237 -5.12 -0.41 -25.95
C ARG A 237 -6.14 -0.31 -27.07
N ASP A 238 -6.97 -1.33 -27.23
CA ASP A 238 -7.97 -1.36 -28.30
C ASP A 238 -8.98 -0.20 -28.14
N GLU A 239 -9.42 0.06 -26.90
CA GLU A 239 -10.30 1.18 -26.57
C GLU A 239 -9.63 2.54 -26.85
N MET A 240 -8.36 2.71 -26.46
CA MET A 240 -7.60 3.94 -26.71
C MET A 240 -7.40 4.21 -28.21
N CYS A 241 -7.16 3.16 -29.01
CA CYS A 241 -7.11 3.27 -30.47
C CYS A 241 -8.47 3.71 -31.03
N SER A 242 -9.57 3.14 -30.52
CA SER A 242 -10.93 3.48 -30.96
C SER A 242 -11.31 4.94 -30.65
N MET A 243 -10.80 5.48 -29.54
CA MET A 243 -11.02 6.85 -29.11
C MET A 243 -10.09 7.88 -29.77
N GLY A 244 -9.20 7.46 -30.68
CA GLY A 244 -8.31 8.37 -31.41
C GLY A 244 -7.16 8.93 -30.56
N PHE A 245 -6.74 8.24 -29.50
CA PHE A 245 -5.67 8.74 -28.61
C PHE A 245 -4.32 8.91 -29.32
N ILE A 246 -4.09 8.18 -30.42
CA ILE A 246 -2.85 8.26 -31.22
C ILE A 246 -2.62 9.68 -31.75
N GLU A 247 -3.65 10.29 -32.34
CA GLU A 247 -3.56 11.66 -32.88
C GLU A 247 -3.36 12.68 -31.75
N MET A 248 -4.08 12.52 -30.65
CA MET A 248 -3.94 13.41 -29.49
C MET A 248 -2.55 13.38 -28.86
N PHE A 249 -1.97 12.20 -28.65
CA PHE A 249 -0.62 12.10 -28.11
C PHE A 249 0.46 12.56 -29.10
N SER A 250 0.23 12.41 -30.41
CA SER A 250 1.13 12.96 -31.42
C SER A 250 1.17 14.49 -31.38
N ASN A 251 0.03 15.14 -31.17
CA ASN A 251 -0.06 16.59 -30.95
C ASN A 251 0.58 17.00 -29.63
N LEU A 252 0.40 16.21 -28.57
CA LEU A 252 0.96 16.48 -27.25
C LEU A 252 2.51 16.42 -27.29
N LEU A 253 3.11 15.48 -28.02
CA LEU A 253 4.57 15.45 -28.25
C LEU A 253 5.08 16.64 -29.06
N ALA A 254 4.26 17.18 -29.97
CA ALA A 254 4.64 18.37 -30.73
C ALA A 254 4.62 19.64 -29.85
N CYS A 255 3.79 19.65 -28.80
CA CYS A 255 3.68 20.78 -27.87
C CYS A 255 4.62 20.68 -26.65
N PHE A 256 4.99 19.48 -26.22
CA PHE A 256 5.81 19.23 -25.03
C PHE A 256 7.08 18.46 -25.41
N GLU A 257 8.23 19.11 -25.33
CA GLU A 257 9.53 18.46 -25.55
C GLU A 257 9.75 17.31 -24.55
N SER A 258 9.86 16.08 -25.05
CA SER A 258 10.40 14.90 -24.35
C SER A 258 9.60 14.39 -23.13
N ASN A 259 8.35 14.00 -23.32
CA ASN A 259 7.64 13.20 -22.32
C ASN A 259 7.77 11.69 -22.62
N LYS A 260 8.76 11.03 -21.98
CA LYS A 260 9.03 9.58 -22.14
C LYS A 260 7.79 8.70 -21.96
N SER A 261 6.85 9.11 -21.09
CA SER A 261 5.61 8.37 -20.88
C SER A 261 4.71 8.39 -22.12
N VAL A 262 4.65 9.51 -22.83
CA VAL A 262 3.87 9.66 -24.07
C VAL A 262 4.48 8.83 -25.19
N GLU A 263 5.80 8.81 -25.32
CA GLU A 263 6.51 7.92 -26.25
C GLU A 263 6.20 6.44 -25.96
N GLN A 264 6.17 6.05 -24.68
CA GLN A 264 5.82 4.69 -24.27
C GLN A 264 4.37 4.34 -24.60
N ILE A 265 3.42 5.28 -24.45
CA ILE A 265 2.03 5.06 -24.88
C ILE A 265 1.98 4.85 -26.39
N LEU A 266 2.56 5.74 -27.18
CA LEU A 266 2.54 5.60 -28.65
C LEU A 266 3.24 4.32 -29.12
N ALA A 267 4.32 3.90 -28.46
CA ALA A 267 4.97 2.63 -28.75
C ALA A 267 4.09 1.42 -28.40
N ALA A 268 3.28 1.51 -27.35
CA ALA A 268 2.35 0.45 -26.96
C ALA A 268 1.08 0.39 -27.83
N LEU A 269 0.71 1.50 -28.48
CA LEU A 269 -0.44 1.60 -29.41
C LEU A 269 -0.11 1.19 -30.86
N ARG A 270 1.18 1.05 -31.22
CA ARG A 270 1.63 0.53 -32.53
C ARG A 270 1.52 -0.98 -32.61
#